data_AF-D4LYJ7-F1
#
_entry.id   AF-D4LYJ7-F1
#
_cell.length_a   1.000
_cell.length_b   1.000
_cell.length_c   1.000
_cell.angle_alpha   90.00
_cell.angle_beta   90.00
_cell.angle_gamma   90.00
#
_symmetry.space_group_name_H-M   'P 1'
#
loop_
_entity.id
_entity.type
_entity.pdbx_description
1 polymer ?
#
loop_
_entity_poly.entity_id
_entity_poly.type
_entity_poly.pdbx_seq_one_letter_code
_entity_poly.pdbx_strand_id
1 'polypeptide(L)'
;MKKSSGYGILVVILVVFSVVAFIAPFERTSIFWASYIFGVISVAFQIPVWKKSMGKTNLKSRYYRFPIIYIGIGYLIIQLIFSVIGMSVKTIPGWIILVVDVALIGFAIIGAITSEAAGVFIEKTEDKVQKKTAFIKTIKVEIDNLTVKTDEAENKKALKELSDIIRYSDPVSQEALEELESQIEEKVKFLSVGEGNQKELIAEIKKLMEQRNIKCKELK
;
A
#
# COMPACT_ATOMS: atom_id res chain seq x y z
N MET A 1 -21.41 8.03 4.11
CA MET A 1 -21.50 8.85 2.87
C MET A 1 -20.60 10.07 3.02
N LYS A 2 -19.40 10.10 2.42
CA LYS A 2 -18.54 11.30 2.36
C LYS A 2 -17.63 11.19 1.13
N LYS A 3 -18.23 11.22 -0.06
CA LYS A 3 -17.61 10.75 -1.32
C LYS A 3 -17.29 11.86 -2.33
N SER A 4 -17.38 13.13 -1.96
CA SER A 4 -17.31 14.26 -2.92
C SER A 4 -16.30 15.37 -2.59
N SER A 5 -15.69 15.39 -1.39
CA SER A 5 -14.90 16.57 -0.97
C SER A 5 -13.69 16.84 -1.88
N GLY A 6 -13.07 15.80 -2.45
CA GLY A 6 -12.00 15.96 -3.42
C GLY A 6 -12.49 16.73 -4.65
N TYR A 7 -13.42 16.17 -5.42
CA TYR A 7 -13.87 16.79 -6.68
C TYR A 7 -14.35 18.23 -6.51
N GLY A 8 -14.97 18.55 -5.36
CA GLY A 8 -15.31 19.93 -5.01
C GLY A 8 -14.09 20.86 -4.96
N ILE A 9 -12.96 20.43 -4.39
CA ILE A 9 -11.72 21.21 -4.34
C ILE A 9 -11.18 21.49 -5.75
N LEU A 10 -11.21 20.52 -6.68
CA LEU A 10 -10.77 20.75 -8.06
C LEU A 10 -11.65 21.76 -8.78
N VAL A 11 -12.98 21.69 -8.57
CA VAL A 11 -13.92 22.67 -9.12
C VAL A 11 -13.63 24.06 -8.58
N VAL A 12 -13.38 24.19 -7.28
CA VAL A 12 -13.00 25.48 -6.68
C VAL A 12 -11.69 26.00 -7.26
N ILE A 13 -10.65 25.16 -7.38
CA ILE A 13 -9.37 25.54 -7.98
C ILE A 13 -9.57 26.00 -9.43
N LEU A 14 -10.37 25.28 -10.22
CA LEU A 14 -10.67 25.65 -11.61
C LEU A 14 -11.37 27.00 -11.68
N VAL A 15 -12.40 27.21 -10.85
CA VAL A 15 -13.13 28.48 -10.81
C VAL A 15 -12.20 29.63 -10.42
N VAL A 16 -11.41 29.46 -9.36
CA VAL A 16 -10.44 30.49 -8.92
C VAL A 16 -9.43 30.77 -10.04
N PHE A 17 -8.88 29.74 -10.68
CA PHE A 17 -7.94 29.89 -11.79
C PHE A 17 -8.56 30.64 -12.97
N SER A 18 -9.78 30.27 -13.38
CA SER A 18 -10.50 30.96 -14.45
C SER A 18 -10.80 32.41 -14.09
N VAL A 19 -11.27 32.68 -12.88
CA VAL A 19 -11.53 34.04 -12.40
C VAL A 19 -10.26 34.89 -12.45
N VAL A 20 -9.13 34.37 -11.99
CA VAL A 20 -7.82 35.06 -12.07
C VAL A 20 -7.43 35.32 -13.53
N ALA A 21 -7.56 34.32 -14.40
CA ALA A 21 -7.22 34.45 -15.81
C ALA A 21 -8.08 35.51 -16.53
N PHE A 22 -9.36 35.64 -16.19
CA PHE A 22 -10.29 36.54 -16.88
C PHE A 22 -10.38 37.95 -16.26
N ILE A 23 -10.22 38.11 -14.95
CA ILE A 23 -10.26 39.42 -14.27
C ILE A 23 -8.94 40.19 -14.48
N ALA A 24 -7.81 39.49 -14.45
CA ALA A 24 -6.53 40.14 -14.65
C ALA A 24 -6.45 40.76 -16.07
N PRO A 25 -5.81 41.93 -16.21
CA PRO A 25 -5.72 42.65 -17.49
C PRO A 25 -4.69 42.03 -18.44
N PHE A 26 -4.80 40.71 -18.68
CA PHE A 26 -3.94 39.97 -19.61
C PHE A 26 -4.37 40.20 -21.06
N GLU A 27 -3.38 40.31 -21.95
CA GLU A 27 -3.66 40.37 -23.38
C GLU A 27 -4.11 39.00 -23.89
N ARG A 28 -5.24 38.97 -24.59
CA ARG A 28 -5.85 37.74 -25.13
C ARG A 28 -5.16 37.29 -26.42
N THR A 29 -3.87 37.01 -26.34
CA THR A 29 -3.06 36.48 -27.44
C THR A 29 -3.27 34.97 -27.62
N SER A 30 -2.77 34.38 -28.71
CA SER A 30 -2.82 32.91 -28.90
C SER A 30 -2.11 32.15 -27.77
N ILE A 31 -1.06 32.75 -27.19
CA ILE A 31 -0.30 32.18 -26.07
C ILE A 31 -1.15 32.17 -24.80
N PHE A 32 -1.90 33.24 -24.54
CA PHE A 32 -2.84 33.30 -23.42
C PHE A 32 -3.82 32.11 -23.45
N TRP A 33 -4.43 31.84 -24.59
CA TRP A 33 -5.37 30.73 -24.75
C TRP A 33 -4.70 29.38 -24.57
N ALA A 34 -3.49 29.21 -25.11
CA ALA A 34 -2.75 27.96 -24.97
C ALA A 34 -2.39 27.70 -23.49
N SER A 35 -1.79 28.65 -22.79
CA SER A 35 -1.47 28.51 -21.36
C SER A 35 -2.71 28.30 -20.51
N TYR A 36 -3.85 28.90 -20.88
CA TYR A 36 -5.12 28.65 -20.20
C TYR A 36 -5.57 27.19 -20.36
N ILE A 37 -5.55 26.67 -21.59
CA ILE A 37 -5.90 25.28 -21.88
C ILE A 37 -4.98 24.31 -21.12
N PHE A 38 -3.67 24.56 -21.10
CA PHE A 38 -2.74 23.73 -20.33
C PHE A 38 -3.03 23.76 -18.82
N GLY A 39 -3.36 24.93 -18.27
CA GLY A 39 -3.84 25.05 -16.89
C GLY A 39 -5.10 24.22 -16.62
N VAL A 40 -6.09 24.26 -17.52
CA VAL A 40 -7.31 23.44 -17.41
C VAL A 40 -6.99 21.94 -17.53
N ILE A 41 -6.12 21.55 -18.45
CA ILE A 41 -5.65 20.15 -18.61
C ILE A 41 -5.00 19.65 -17.32
N SER A 42 -4.24 20.50 -16.62
CA SER A 42 -3.60 20.13 -15.35
C SER A 42 -4.63 19.78 -14.26
N VAL A 43 -5.74 20.51 -14.21
CA VAL A 43 -6.86 20.23 -13.31
C VAL A 43 -7.59 18.95 -13.74
N ALA A 44 -7.83 18.79 -15.05
CA ALA A 44 -8.45 17.59 -15.60
C ALA A 44 -7.62 16.32 -15.35
N PHE A 45 -6.28 16.43 -15.37
CA PHE A 45 -5.35 15.33 -15.08
C PHE A 45 -5.51 14.77 -13.66
N GLN A 46 -6.01 15.55 -12.70
CA GLN A 46 -6.29 15.04 -11.34
C GLN A 46 -7.49 14.10 -11.28
N ILE A 47 -8.44 14.21 -12.24
CA ILE A 47 -9.65 13.39 -12.28
C ILE A 47 -9.31 11.88 -12.37
N PRO A 48 -8.48 11.41 -13.33
CA PRO A 48 -8.09 10.01 -13.39
C PRO A 48 -7.24 9.60 -12.18
N VAL A 49 -6.35 10.46 -11.68
CA VAL A 49 -5.52 10.20 -10.49
C VAL A 49 -6.39 9.89 -9.26
N TRP A 50 -7.42 10.71 -9.02
CA TRP A 50 -8.36 10.51 -7.92
C TRP A 50 -9.33 9.37 -8.14
N LYS A 51 -9.82 9.17 -9.36
CA LYS A 51 -10.66 8.00 -9.71
C LYS A 51 -9.90 6.70 -9.42
N LYS A 52 -8.62 6.65 -9.79
CA LYS A 52 -7.75 5.51 -9.55
C LYS A 52 -7.47 5.32 -8.06
N SER A 53 -7.25 6.40 -7.30
CA SER A 53 -7.06 6.36 -5.85
C SER A 53 -8.30 5.88 -5.08
N MET A 54 -9.50 6.34 -5.44
CA MET A 54 -10.75 6.03 -4.71
C MET A 54 -11.42 4.71 -5.11
N GLY A 55 -10.99 4.07 -6.20
CA GLY A 55 -11.66 2.90 -6.78
C GLY A 55 -11.50 1.58 -6.02
N LYS A 56 -10.60 1.47 -5.04
CA LYS A 56 -10.40 0.23 -4.26
C LYS A 56 -10.51 0.49 -2.77
N THR A 57 -11.42 -0.23 -2.12
CA THR A 57 -11.89 -0.05 -0.74
C THR A 57 -10.90 -0.52 0.34
N ASN A 58 -9.83 -1.24 -0.03
CA ASN A 58 -8.85 -1.73 0.94
C ASN A 58 -7.89 -0.62 1.38
N LEU A 59 -7.94 -0.28 2.67
CA LEU A 59 -7.10 0.72 3.34
C LEU A 59 -5.60 0.51 3.09
N LYS A 60 -5.16 -0.75 2.94
CA LYS A 60 -3.78 -1.11 2.61
C LYS A 60 -3.34 -0.65 1.21
N SER A 61 -4.20 -0.84 0.20
CA SER A 61 -3.94 -0.39 -1.18
C SER A 61 -3.90 1.14 -1.34
N ARG A 62 -4.47 1.87 -0.36
CA ARG A 62 -4.52 3.33 -0.34
C ARG A 62 -3.18 3.95 0.09
N TYR A 63 -2.41 3.28 0.94
CA TYR A 63 -1.07 3.70 1.34
C TYR A 63 -0.04 3.52 0.22
N TYR A 64 -0.18 2.50 -0.62
CA TYR A 64 0.76 2.25 -1.72
C TYR A 64 0.61 3.18 -2.93
N ARG A 65 -0.52 3.89 -3.01
CA ARG A 65 -0.82 4.86 -4.08
C ARG A 65 -0.64 6.32 -3.64
N PHE A 66 -0.19 6.53 -2.41
CA PHE A 66 0.17 7.84 -1.87
C PHE A 66 1.14 8.60 -2.79
N PRO A 67 2.23 7.98 -3.33
CA PRO A 67 3.19 8.68 -4.18
C PRO A 67 2.58 9.26 -5.48
N ILE A 68 1.61 8.57 -6.09
CA ILE A 68 0.90 9.04 -7.30
C ILE A 68 0.18 10.37 -7.03
N ILE A 69 -0.43 10.50 -5.85
CA ILE A 69 -1.19 11.71 -5.47
C ILE A 69 -0.25 12.89 -5.25
N TYR A 70 0.91 12.70 -4.62
CA TYR A 70 1.90 13.78 -4.43
C TYR A 70 2.47 14.28 -5.75
N ILE A 71 2.82 13.37 -6.66
CA ILE A 71 3.29 13.73 -8.01
C ILE A 71 2.21 14.53 -8.75
N GLY A 72 0.95 14.07 -8.65
CA GLY A 72 -0.19 14.77 -9.23
C GLY A 72 -0.37 16.18 -8.68
N ILE A 73 -0.37 16.36 -7.35
CA ILE A 73 -0.57 17.68 -6.71
C ILE A 73 0.61 18.61 -7.03
N GLY A 74 1.85 18.11 -6.99
CA GLY A 74 3.04 18.88 -7.34
C GLY A 74 2.97 19.39 -8.78
N TYR A 75 2.62 18.52 -9.73
CA TYR A 75 2.39 18.92 -11.11
C TYR A 75 1.31 19.99 -11.23
N LEU A 76 0.15 19.84 -10.57
CA LEU A 76 -0.93 20.82 -10.64
C LEU A 76 -0.49 22.21 -10.15
N ILE A 77 0.22 22.29 -9.02
CA ILE A 77 0.67 23.59 -8.48
C ILE A 77 1.68 24.24 -9.43
N ILE A 78 2.69 23.49 -9.87
CA ILE A 78 3.73 24.00 -10.77
C ILE A 78 3.11 24.44 -12.11
N GLN A 79 2.25 23.61 -12.70
CA GLN A 79 1.61 23.88 -13.99
C GLN A 79 0.69 25.12 -13.92
N LEU A 80 -0.05 25.32 -12.83
CA LEU A 80 -0.89 26.52 -12.67
C LEU A 80 -0.03 27.78 -12.55
N ILE A 81 1.08 27.74 -11.82
CA ILE A 81 2.01 28.87 -11.71
C ILE A 81 2.59 29.21 -13.09
N PHE A 82 3.10 28.21 -13.82
CA PHE A 82 3.62 28.41 -15.17
C PHE A 82 2.55 28.92 -16.14
N SER A 83 1.31 28.44 -16.03
CA SER A 83 0.20 28.91 -16.85
C SER A 83 -0.10 30.39 -16.61
N VAL A 84 -0.12 30.85 -15.36
CA VAL A 84 -0.33 32.27 -15.02
C VAL A 84 0.84 33.13 -15.50
N ILE A 85 2.07 32.65 -15.36
CA ILE A 85 3.28 33.33 -15.88
C ILE A 85 3.20 33.45 -17.40
N GLY A 86 2.84 32.38 -18.10
CA GLY A 86 2.69 32.35 -19.56
C GLY A 86 1.62 33.33 -20.07
N MET A 87 0.55 33.54 -19.31
CA MET A 87 -0.48 34.56 -19.61
C MET A 87 0.00 36.00 -19.37
N SER A 88 0.90 36.20 -18.41
CA SER A 88 1.32 37.53 -17.95
C SER A 88 2.53 38.07 -18.70
N VAL A 89 3.43 37.20 -19.13
CA VAL A 89 4.76 37.58 -19.63
C VAL A 89 4.74 37.79 -21.15
N LYS A 90 5.09 39.00 -21.58
CA LYS A 90 5.25 39.36 -23.00
C LYS A 90 6.69 39.24 -23.50
N THR A 91 7.66 39.20 -22.58
CA THR A 91 9.09 39.24 -22.89
C THR A 91 9.63 37.89 -23.37
N ILE A 92 8.94 36.79 -23.03
CA ILE A 92 9.35 35.44 -23.38
C ILE A 92 8.65 35.03 -24.69
N PRO A 93 9.40 34.52 -25.68
CA PRO A 93 8.81 33.91 -26.88
C PRO A 93 7.80 32.82 -26.52
N GLY A 94 6.59 32.91 -27.10
CA GLY A 94 5.49 31.97 -26.79
C GLY A 94 5.82 30.50 -27.03
N TRP A 95 6.72 30.20 -27.96
CA TRP A 95 7.16 28.81 -28.21
C TRP A 95 7.90 28.21 -27.02
N ILE A 96 8.63 29.01 -26.22
CA ILE A 96 9.32 28.53 -25.02
C ILE A 96 8.31 28.15 -23.95
N ILE A 97 7.28 28.98 -23.74
CA ILE A 97 6.21 28.72 -22.78
C ILE A 97 5.51 27.39 -23.12
N LEU A 98 5.17 27.21 -24.40
CA LEU A 98 4.54 25.96 -24.87
C LEU A 98 5.42 24.73 -24.68
N VAL A 99 6.73 24.84 -24.96
CA VAL A 99 7.67 23.72 -24.77
C VAL A 99 7.73 23.32 -23.29
N VAL A 100 7.75 24.29 -22.38
CA VAL A 100 7.75 24.03 -20.93
C VAL A 100 6.45 23.38 -20.48
N ASP A 101 5.29 23.88 -20.92
CA ASP A 101 3.98 23.29 -20.60
C ASP A 101 3.88 21.83 -21.08
N VAL A 102 4.35 21.55 -22.29
CA VAL A 102 4.39 20.18 -22.85
C VAL A 102 5.40 19.29 -22.09
N ALA A 103 6.55 19.82 -21.69
CA ALA A 103 7.51 19.07 -20.90
C ALA A 103 6.95 18.69 -19.52
N LEU A 104 6.27 19.62 -18.85
CA LEU A 104 5.67 19.39 -17.53
C LEU A 104 4.61 18.28 -17.55
N ILE A 105 3.70 18.29 -18.54
CA ILE A 105 2.72 17.20 -18.68
C ILE A 105 3.41 15.87 -19.02
N GLY A 106 4.47 15.88 -19.82
CA GLY A 106 5.27 14.69 -20.13
C GLY A 106 5.89 14.07 -18.88
N PHE A 107 6.55 14.87 -18.05
CA PHE A 107 7.10 14.40 -16.77
C PHE A 107 6.03 13.88 -15.82
N ALA A 108 4.87 14.53 -15.75
CA ALA A 108 3.76 14.08 -14.93
C ALA A 108 3.23 12.70 -15.36
N ILE A 109 3.12 12.46 -16.66
CA ILE A 109 2.71 11.16 -17.21
C ILE A 109 3.74 10.07 -16.88
N ILE A 110 5.04 10.34 -17.06
CA ILE A 110 6.12 9.39 -16.73
C ILE A 110 6.12 9.08 -15.23
N GLY A 111 5.98 10.09 -14.38
CA GLY A 111 5.87 9.93 -12.93
C GLY A 111 4.66 9.10 -12.51
N ALA A 112 3.52 9.28 -13.18
CA ALA A 112 2.32 8.48 -12.91
C ALA A 112 2.53 7.00 -13.27
N ILE A 113 3.10 6.69 -14.44
CA ILE A 113 3.36 5.30 -14.89
C ILE A 113 4.33 4.58 -13.95
N THR A 114 5.44 5.23 -13.61
CA THR A 114 6.47 4.66 -12.73
C THR A 114 5.95 4.38 -11.32
N SER A 115 5.17 5.31 -10.76
CA SER A 115 4.59 5.12 -9.44
C SER A 115 3.53 4.02 -9.40
N GLU A 116 2.85 3.75 -10.50
CA GLU A 116 1.94 2.60 -10.61
C GLU A 116 2.68 1.27 -10.59
N ALA A 117 3.80 1.16 -11.32
CA ALA A 117 4.63 -0.03 -11.33
C ALA A 117 5.15 -0.35 -9.91
N ALA A 118 5.69 0.66 -9.21
CA ALA A 118 6.19 0.51 -7.85
C ALA A 118 5.12 -0.02 -6.87
N GLY A 119 3.87 0.46 -6.98
CA GLY A 119 2.77 -0.01 -6.13
C GLY A 119 2.46 -1.50 -6.27
N VAL A 120 2.54 -2.04 -7.50
CA VAL A 120 2.27 -3.47 -7.77
C VAL A 120 3.37 -4.37 -7.19
N PHE A 121 4.63 -3.94 -7.24
CA PHE A 121 5.73 -4.70 -6.66
C PHE A 121 5.62 -4.81 -5.13
N ILE A 122 5.19 -3.73 -4.47
CA ILE A 122 5.04 -3.72 -3.02
C ILE A 122 3.83 -4.56 -2.58
N GLU A 123 2.69 -4.47 -3.28
CA GLU A 123 1.51 -5.32 -3.00
C GLU A 123 1.86 -6.81 -3.09
N LYS A 124 2.57 -7.22 -4.14
CA LYS A 124 3.06 -8.61 -4.27
C LYS A 124 4.02 -9.02 -3.17
N THR A 125 4.84 -8.09 -2.69
CA THR A 125 5.81 -8.38 -1.61
C THR A 125 5.09 -8.54 -0.28
N GLU A 126 4.13 -7.67 0.04
CA GLU A 126 3.32 -7.78 1.24
C GLU A 126 2.47 -9.05 1.27
N ASP A 127 1.86 -9.43 0.15
CA ASP A 127 1.06 -10.67 0.07
C ASP A 127 1.94 -11.89 0.27
N LYS A 128 3.15 -11.89 -0.31
CA LYS A 128 4.15 -12.94 -0.07
C LYS A 128 4.58 -12.96 1.40
N VAL A 129 4.89 -11.82 2.01
CA VAL A 129 5.30 -11.74 3.42
C VAL A 129 4.16 -12.16 4.36
N GLN A 130 2.92 -11.78 4.07
CA GLN A 130 1.75 -12.22 4.85
C GLN A 130 1.55 -13.73 4.74
N LYS A 131 1.55 -14.30 3.53
CA LYS A 131 1.46 -15.75 3.35
C LYS A 131 2.59 -16.48 4.08
N LYS A 132 3.81 -15.98 3.97
CA LYS A 132 4.97 -16.55 4.66
C LYS A 132 4.87 -16.44 6.18
N THR A 133 4.18 -15.44 6.75
CA THR A 133 4.11 -15.25 8.21
C THR A 133 2.80 -15.69 8.86
N ALA A 134 1.83 -16.16 8.07
CA ALA A 134 0.51 -16.54 8.55
C ALA A 134 0.56 -17.78 9.46
N PHE A 135 1.28 -18.82 9.07
CA PHE A 135 1.38 -20.10 9.80
C PHE A 135 1.74 -19.91 11.27
N ILE A 136 2.90 -19.29 11.55
CA ILE A 136 3.38 -19.07 12.93
C ILE A 136 2.42 -18.21 13.76
N LYS A 137 1.77 -17.22 13.14
CA LYS A 137 0.77 -16.38 13.83
C LYS A 137 -0.49 -17.17 14.18
N THR A 138 -1.00 -17.98 13.26
CA THR A 138 -2.20 -18.79 13.48
C THR A 138 -1.97 -19.82 14.59
N ILE A 139 -0.89 -20.59 14.49
CA ILE A 139 -0.54 -21.61 15.50
C ILE A 139 -0.29 -20.97 16.87
N LYS A 140 0.37 -19.80 16.93
CA LYS A 140 0.55 -19.09 18.20
C LYS A 140 -0.79 -18.73 18.86
N VAL A 141 -1.72 -18.15 18.09
CA VAL A 141 -3.04 -17.77 18.61
C VAL A 141 -3.79 -19.01 19.11
N GLU A 142 -3.69 -20.13 18.41
CA GLU A 142 -4.33 -21.38 18.80
C GLU A 142 -3.75 -21.95 20.09
N ILE A 143 -2.42 -22.01 20.23
CA ILE A 143 -1.74 -22.46 21.44
C ILE A 143 -1.99 -21.52 22.63
N ASP A 144 -1.98 -20.19 22.41
CA ASP A 144 -2.30 -19.22 23.46
C ASP A 144 -3.75 -19.40 23.95
N ASN A 145 -4.69 -19.65 23.05
CA ASN A 145 -6.08 -19.94 23.41
C ASN A 145 -6.21 -21.25 24.20
N LEU A 146 -5.49 -22.32 23.83
CA LEU A 146 -5.50 -23.58 24.57
C LEU A 146 -4.88 -23.42 25.97
N THR A 147 -3.85 -22.59 26.10
CA THR A 147 -3.21 -22.26 27.39
C THR A 147 -4.19 -21.60 28.36
N VAL A 148 -5.07 -20.73 27.84
CA VAL A 148 -6.12 -20.06 28.63
C VAL A 148 -7.21 -21.06 29.06
N LYS A 149 -7.59 -22.00 28.19
CA LYS A 149 -8.65 -22.99 28.43
C LYS A 149 -8.23 -24.17 29.31
N THR A 150 -6.94 -24.39 29.52
CA THR A 150 -6.43 -25.53 30.29
C THR A 150 -6.31 -25.19 31.78
N ASP A 151 -6.99 -25.96 32.61
CA ASP A 151 -6.97 -25.83 34.08
C ASP A 151 -5.86 -26.67 34.74
N GLU A 152 -5.44 -27.77 34.10
CA GLU A 152 -4.39 -28.64 34.62
C GLU A 152 -3.02 -27.94 34.60
N ALA A 153 -2.42 -27.76 35.78
CA ALA A 153 -1.22 -26.96 35.96
C ALA A 153 0.00 -27.47 35.16
N GLU A 154 0.15 -28.79 35.01
CA GLU A 154 1.25 -29.38 34.23
C GLU A 154 1.09 -29.15 32.73
N ASN A 155 -0.11 -29.37 32.18
CA ASN A 155 -0.39 -29.17 30.75
C ASN A 155 -0.34 -27.68 30.39
N LYS A 156 -0.80 -26.81 31.29
CA LYS A 156 -0.70 -25.35 31.14
C LYS A 156 0.75 -24.86 31.10
N LYS A 157 1.65 -25.46 31.89
CA LYS A 157 3.09 -25.15 31.85
C LYS A 157 3.70 -25.59 30.51
N ALA A 158 3.37 -26.80 30.05
CA ALA A 158 3.87 -27.33 28.77
C ALA A 158 3.38 -26.50 27.57
N LEU A 159 2.12 -26.05 27.57
CA LEU A 159 1.58 -25.15 26.54
C LEU A 159 2.24 -23.76 26.53
N LYS A 160 2.58 -23.21 27.71
CA LYS A 160 3.34 -21.95 27.81
C LYS A 160 4.74 -22.09 27.20
N GLU A 161 5.44 -23.17 27.50
CA GLU A 161 6.76 -23.44 26.89
C GLU A 161 6.65 -23.57 25.36
N LEU A 162 5.60 -24.23 24.87
CA LEU A 162 5.35 -24.34 23.43
C LEU A 162 5.06 -22.98 22.79
N SER A 163 4.24 -22.14 23.43
CA SER A 163 3.97 -20.76 22.98
C SER A 163 5.26 -19.93 22.91
N ASP A 164 6.14 -20.06 23.89
CA ASP A 164 7.44 -19.37 23.88
C ASP A 164 8.32 -19.84 22.72
N ILE A 165 8.36 -21.14 22.42
CA ILE A 165 9.09 -21.66 21.26
C ILE A 165 8.55 -21.08 19.95
N ILE A 166 7.24 -21.07 19.76
CA ILE A 166 6.60 -20.47 18.57
C ILE A 166 6.87 -18.96 18.50
N ARG A 167 6.92 -18.27 19.63
CA ARG A 167 7.21 -16.82 19.71
C ARG A 167 8.64 -16.50 19.24
N TYR A 168 9.61 -17.35 19.56
CA TYR A 168 11.02 -17.16 19.19
C TYR A 168 11.40 -17.86 17.87
N SER A 169 10.48 -18.62 17.27
CA SER A 169 10.63 -19.19 15.94
C SER A 169 10.74 -18.13 14.84
N ASP A 170 11.43 -18.49 13.75
CA ASP A 170 11.44 -17.66 12.56
C ASP A 170 10.02 -17.59 11.97
N PRO A 171 9.42 -16.39 11.83
CA PRO A 171 8.05 -16.26 11.37
C PRO A 171 7.88 -16.63 9.89
N VAL A 172 8.95 -16.78 9.11
CA VAL A 172 8.88 -17.00 7.67
C VAL A 172 8.73 -18.49 7.35
N SER A 173 7.64 -18.83 6.67
CA SER A 173 7.36 -20.13 6.04
C SER A 173 7.89 -20.15 4.60
N GLN A 174 8.22 -21.35 4.12
CA GLN A 174 8.72 -21.64 2.78
C GLN A 174 8.16 -22.98 2.31
N GLU A 175 8.12 -23.24 1.00
CA GLU A 175 7.60 -24.51 0.44
C GLU A 175 8.31 -25.74 1.03
N ALA A 176 9.62 -25.67 1.27
CA ALA A 176 10.38 -26.77 1.88
C ALA A 176 9.98 -27.06 3.35
N LEU A 177 9.21 -26.19 4.00
CA LEU A 177 8.68 -26.36 5.36
C LEU A 177 7.22 -26.85 5.35
N GLU A 178 6.52 -26.83 4.22
CA GLU A 178 5.07 -27.07 4.11
C GLU A 178 4.64 -28.42 4.71
N GLU A 179 5.42 -29.47 4.48
CA GLU A 179 5.14 -30.80 5.05
C GLU A 179 5.24 -30.82 6.59
N LEU A 180 6.23 -30.12 7.17
CA LEU A 180 6.36 -30.01 8.63
C LEU A 180 5.26 -29.13 9.21
N GLU A 181 4.92 -28.04 8.52
CA GLU A 181 3.86 -27.11 8.93
C GLU A 181 2.49 -27.77 8.91
N SER A 182 2.19 -28.59 7.89
CA SER A 182 0.96 -29.40 7.81
C SER A 182 0.84 -30.39 8.97
N GLN A 183 1.92 -31.10 9.30
CA GLN A 183 1.93 -32.04 10.44
C GLN A 183 1.72 -31.31 11.79
N ILE A 184 2.30 -30.12 11.94
CA ILE A 184 2.09 -29.28 13.13
C ILE A 184 0.63 -28.83 13.21
N GLU A 185 0.04 -28.35 12.12
CA GLU A 185 -1.37 -27.94 12.07
C GLU A 185 -2.31 -29.09 12.42
N GLU A 186 -2.05 -30.28 11.91
CA GLU A 186 -2.86 -31.47 12.20
C GLU A 186 -2.81 -31.82 13.68
N LYS A 187 -1.62 -31.85 14.29
CA LYS A 187 -1.46 -32.17 15.72
C LYS A 187 -2.00 -31.09 16.64
N VAL A 188 -1.89 -29.81 16.26
CA VAL A 188 -2.50 -28.70 17.01
C VAL A 188 -4.03 -28.80 16.95
N LYS A 189 -4.62 -29.20 15.82
CA LYS A 189 -6.06 -29.49 15.72
C LYS A 189 -6.47 -30.63 16.64
N PHE A 190 -5.75 -31.76 16.64
CA PHE A 190 -6.04 -32.87 17.56
C PHE A 190 -5.97 -32.43 19.03
N LEU A 191 -4.95 -31.63 19.38
CA LEU A 191 -4.82 -31.05 20.71
C LEU A 191 -5.98 -30.11 21.06
N SER A 192 -6.50 -29.36 20.09
CA SER A 192 -7.62 -28.43 20.27
C SER A 192 -8.98 -29.11 20.47
N VAL A 193 -9.18 -30.26 19.83
CA VAL A 193 -10.41 -31.07 19.93
C VAL A 193 -10.39 -31.95 21.19
N GLY A 194 -9.24 -32.08 21.85
CA GLY A 194 -9.08 -32.89 23.06
C GLY A 194 -8.99 -34.39 22.76
N GLU A 195 -8.61 -34.76 21.54
CA GLU A 195 -8.41 -36.16 21.15
C GLU A 195 -6.99 -36.61 21.49
N GLY A 196 -6.86 -37.64 22.33
CA GLY A 196 -5.57 -38.24 22.70
C GLY A 196 -4.94 -37.70 23.99
N ASN A 197 -3.71 -38.14 24.26
CA ASN A 197 -2.96 -37.74 25.44
C ASN A 197 -2.33 -36.34 25.23
N GLN A 198 -2.89 -35.32 25.89
CA GLN A 198 -2.43 -33.91 25.75
C GLN A 198 -0.92 -33.74 25.95
N LYS A 199 -0.31 -34.46 26.89
CA LYS A 199 1.13 -34.34 27.15
C LYS A 199 1.98 -34.85 26.01
N GLU A 200 1.60 -35.99 25.42
CA GLU A 200 2.32 -36.57 24.28
C GLU A 200 2.20 -35.69 23.05
N LEU A 201 1.00 -35.16 22.77
CA LEU A 201 0.77 -34.25 21.65
C LEU A 201 1.58 -32.95 21.79
N ILE A 202 1.63 -32.35 22.98
CA ILE A 202 2.44 -31.14 23.22
C ILE A 202 3.94 -31.42 23.01
N ALA A 203 4.43 -32.57 23.49
CA ALA A 203 5.83 -32.96 23.29
C ALA A 203 6.16 -33.19 21.81
N GLU A 204 5.23 -33.78 21.05
CA GLU A 204 5.41 -34.05 19.63
C GLU A 204 5.38 -32.78 18.79
N ILE A 205 4.44 -31.85 19.08
CA ILE A 205 4.40 -30.53 18.45
C ILE A 205 5.69 -29.75 18.74
N LYS A 206 6.21 -29.81 19.97
CA LYS A 206 7.49 -29.18 20.34
C LYS A 206 8.65 -29.71 19.48
N LYS A 207 8.73 -31.02 19.29
CA LYS A 207 9.74 -31.66 18.44
C LYS A 207 9.62 -31.23 16.98
N LEU A 208 8.41 -31.18 16.43
CA LEU A 208 8.18 -30.73 15.05
C LEU A 208 8.54 -29.25 14.87
N MET A 209 8.22 -28.40 15.84
CA MET A 209 8.61 -26.99 15.84
C MET A 209 10.13 -26.80 15.86
N GLU A 210 10.86 -27.61 16.63
CA GLU A 210 12.32 -27.62 16.64
C GLU A 210 12.91 -28.06 15.29
N GLN A 211 12.38 -29.13 14.70
CA GLN A 211 12.78 -29.59 13.36
C GLN A 211 12.52 -28.52 12.30
N ARG A 212 11.35 -27.88 12.33
CA ARG A 212 11.02 -26.74 11.46
C ARG A 212 12.01 -25.60 11.64
N ASN A 213 12.35 -25.25 12.89
CA ASN A 213 13.30 -24.18 13.18
C ASN A 213 14.72 -24.48 12.68
N ILE A 214 15.19 -25.72 12.79
CA ILE A 214 16.48 -26.15 12.25
C ILE A 214 16.46 -26.05 10.72
N LYS A 215 15.46 -26.65 10.07
CA LYS A 215 15.31 -26.62 8.61
C LYS A 215 15.19 -25.19 8.08
N CYS A 216 14.48 -24.32 8.81
CA CYS A 216 14.39 -22.90 8.47
C CYS A 216 15.73 -22.16 8.56
N LYS A 217 16.65 -22.56 9.45
CA LYS A 217 18.01 -21.99 9.51
C LYS A 217 18.89 -22.46 8.35
N GLU A 218 18.72 -23.71 7.90
CA GLU A 218 19.46 -24.25 6.74
C GLU A 218 19.05 -23.61 5.42
N LEU A 219 17.81 -23.12 5.33
CA LEU A 219 17.23 -22.48 4.14
C LEU A 219 17.50 -20.96 4.06
N LYS A 220 18.34 -20.41 4.94
CA LYS A 220 18.77 -18.99 4.92
C LYS A 220 20.06 -18.81 4.14
#